data_AF-A0A3D0QI00-F1
#
_entry.id   AF-A0A3D0QI00-F1
#
_cell.length_a   1.000
_cell.length_b   1.000
_cell.length_c   1.000
_cell.angle_alpha   90.00
_cell.angle_beta   90.00
_cell.angle_gamma   90.00
#
_symmetry.space_group_name_H-M   'P 1'
#
loop_
_entity.id
_entity.type
_entity.pdbx_description
1 polymer ?
#
loop_
_entity_poly.entity_id
_entity_poly.type
_entity_poly.pdbx_seq_one_letter_code
_entity_poly.pdbx_strand_id
1 'polypeptide(L)'
;SDTAIEIAVFFGTLTLAYFSGWLTKDLIWSLWLSSLMVGFLSVAVSSGRRIIRPDATMVERVFSFIGAIFAIGFFSIHFGLFHYVYAAILDLLMPLMDHPGRVYMGKLTWSGGRQFSFWETLGIALVRYWPVALLNVIRDRRIVLSASVMTEKEWGPYLAIVKLHFLVLGLGACYGLGLDSFPVYAAVYTILFSPAKLWRMIFRRKSEPSESAG
;
A
#
# COMPACT_ATOMS: atom_id res chain seq x y z
N SER A 1 -7.37 -20.29 8.60
CA SER A 1 -8.26 -19.72 7.57
C SER A 1 -7.74 -18.35 7.17
N ASP A 2 -7.98 -17.85 5.95
CA ASP A 2 -7.50 -16.50 5.53
C ASP A 2 -7.94 -15.39 6.48
N THR A 3 -9.15 -15.52 7.00
CA THR A 3 -9.71 -14.57 7.98
C THR A 3 -8.88 -14.47 9.25
N ALA A 4 -8.33 -15.58 9.76
CA ALA A 4 -7.48 -15.54 10.95
C ALA A 4 -6.18 -14.75 10.68
N ILE A 5 -5.60 -14.91 9.48
CA ILE A 5 -4.41 -14.16 9.06
C ILE A 5 -4.74 -12.68 8.88
N GLU A 6 -5.86 -12.34 8.25
CA GLU A 6 -6.31 -10.95 8.10
C GLU A 6 -6.53 -10.27 9.45
N ILE A 7 -7.17 -10.96 10.41
CA ILE A 7 -7.38 -10.47 11.77
C ILE A 7 -6.04 -10.27 12.48
N ALA A 8 -5.14 -11.26 12.41
CA ALA A 8 -3.83 -11.18 13.05
C ALA A 8 -2.98 -10.05 12.47
N VAL A 9 -2.96 -9.87 11.14
CA VAL A 9 -2.27 -8.76 10.47
C VAL A 9 -2.86 -7.41 10.87
N PHE A 10 -4.19 -7.31 10.90
CA PHE A 10 -4.90 -6.09 11.26
C PHE A 10 -4.54 -5.62 12.68
N PHE A 11 -4.73 -6.50 13.67
CA PHE A 11 -4.40 -6.16 15.06
C PHE A 11 -2.89 -6.01 15.27
N GLY A 12 -2.08 -6.88 14.67
CA GLY A 12 -0.62 -6.78 14.73
C GLY A 12 -0.10 -5.44 14.22
N THR A 13 -0.67 -4.93 13.12
CA THR A 13 -0.31 -3.61 12.58
C THR A 13 -0.74 -2.47 13.50
N LEU A 14 -1.96 -2.52 14.05
CA LEU A 14 -2.42 -1.51 15.01
C LEU A 14 -1.58 -1.49 16.28
N THR A 15 -1.25 -2.66 16.83
CA THR A 15 -0.40 -2.80 18.01
C THR A 15 1.00 -2.26 17.74
N LEU A 16 1.60 -2.61 16.60
CA LEU A 16 2.90 -2.08 16.20
C LEU A 16 2.88 -0.56 16.07
N ALA A 17 1.86 -0.01 15.41
CA ALA A 17 1.71 1.43 15.21
C ALA A 17 1.55 2.17 16.55
N TYR A 18 0.79 1.61 17.48
CA TYR A 18 0.61 2.18 18.82
C TYR A 18 1.94 2.27 19.57
N PHE A 19 2.69 1.17 19.66
CA PHE A 19 3.97 1.15 20.37
C PHE A 19 5.05 2.00 19.70
N SER A 20 4.94 2.18 18.38
CA SER A 20 5.88 3.01 17.61
C SER A 20 5.52 4.50 17.60
N GLY A 21 4.42 4.90 18.27
CA GLY A 21 3.96 6.28 18.30
C GLY A 21 3.55 6.82 16.92
N TRP A 22 3.07 5.95 16.04
CA TRP A 22 2.76 6.31 14.66
C TRP A 22 1.56 7.24 14.55
N LEU A 23 1.68 8.23 13.68
CA LEU A 23 0.65 9.21 13.37
C LEU A 23 0.10 8.99 11.97
N THR A 24 -0.89 9.78 11.57
CA THR A 24 -1.53 9.70 10.24
C THR A 24 -0.51 9.73 9.09
N LYS A 25 0.58 10.48 9.21
CA LYS A 25 1.67 10.52 8.21
C LYS A 25 2.36 9.16 8.05
N ASP A 26 2.62 8.46 9.16
CA ASP A 26 3.27 7.15 9.16
C ASP A 26 2.41 6.10 8.47
N LEU A 27 1.08 6.19 8.61
CA LEU A 27 0.16 5.35 7.85
C LEU A 27 0.44 5.48 6.35
N ILE A 28 0.44 6.71 5.84
CA ILE A 28 0.49 6.97 4.39
C ILE A 28 1.83 6.54 3.81
N TRP A 29 2.93 6.84 4.52
CA TRP A 29 4.26 6.37 4.13
C TRP A 29 4.39 4.84 4.21
N SER A 30 3.77 4.19 5.19
CA SER A 30 3.74 2.73 5.26
C SER A 30 2.93 2.10 4.11
N LEU A 31 1.85 2.75 3.67
CA LEU A 31 1.05 2.29 2.53
C LEU A 31 1.79 2.48 1.21
N TRP A 32 2.48 3.59 1.04
CA TRP A 32 3.35 3.83 -0.12
C TRP A 32 4.47 2.78 -0.21
N LEU A 33 5.11 2.45 0.92
CA LEU A 33 6.13 1.39 0.94
C LEU A 33 5.51 0.00 0.65
N SER A 34 4.34 -0.26 1.23
CA SER A 34 3.63 -1.53 1.01
C SER A 34 3.26 -1.73 -0.45
N SER A 35 2.75 -0.69 -1.13
CA SER A 35 2.43 -0.77 -2.56
C SER A 35 3.68 -1.05 -3.38
N LEU A 36 4.81 -0.39 -3.06
CA LEU A 36 6.08 -0.63 -3.72
C LEU A 36 6.49 -2.11 -3.59
N MET A 37 6.53 -2.64 -2.37
CA MET A 37 6.95 -4.01 -2.09
C MET A 37 6.02 -5.06 -2.72
N VAL A 38 4.70 -4.91 -2.56
CA VAL A 38 3.71 -5.84 -3.12
C VAL A 38 3.76 -5.81 -4.65
N GLY A 39 3.88 -4.63 -5.26
CA GLY A 39 3.97 -4.47 -6.71
C GLY A 39 5.21 -5.15 -7.29
N PHE A 40 6.40 -4.85 -6.75
CA PHE A 40 7.65 -5.47 -7.20
C PHE A 40 7.64 -6.99 -7.00
N LEU A 41 7.16 -7.46 -5.85
CA LEU A 41 7.09 -8.89 -5.57
C LEU A 41 6.13 -9.60 -6.54
N SER A 42 4.99 -8.98 -6.88
CA SER A 42 4.04 -9.54 -7.85
C SER A 42 4.65 -9.67 -9.25
N VAL A 43 5.43 -8.69 -9.69
CA VAL A 43 6.15 -8.74 -10.98
C VAL A 43 7.23 -9.81 -10.95
N ALA A 44 8.00 -9.90 -9.86
CA ALA A 44 9.04 -10.91 -9.71
C ALA A 44 8.48 -12.33 -9.70
N VAL A 45 7.42 -12.57 -8.92
CA VAL A 45 6.74 -13.87 -8.84
C VAL A 45 6.09 -14.25 -10.17
N SER A 46 5.33 -13.34 -10.79
CA SER A 46 4.69 -13.62 -12.08
C SER A 46 5.71 -13.89 -13.20
N SER A 47 6.84 -13.18 -13.20
CA SER A 47 7.95 -13.41 -14.14
C SER A 47 8.64 -14.75 -13.89
N GLY A 48 8.97 -15.07 -12.63
CA GLY A 48 9.58 -16.34 -12.24
C GLY A 48 8.70 -17.55 -12.59
N ARG A 49 7.38 -17.45 -12.34
CA ARG A 49 6.43 -18.52 -12.70
C ARG A 49 6.37 -18.80 -14.19
N ARG A 50 6.54 -17.79 -15.05
CA ARG A 50 6.58 -17.98 -16.51
C ARG A 50 7.82 -18.75 -16.95
N ILE A 51 8.96 -18.55 -16.29
CA ILE A 51 10.24 -19.21 -16.59
C ILE A 51 10.21 -20.68 -16.12
N ILE A 52 9.67 -20.95 -14.93
CA ILE A 52 9.75 -22.28 -14.26
C ILE A 52 8.62 -23.22 -14.72
N ARG A 53 7.92 -22.92 -15.82
CA ARG A 53 6.85 -23.79 -16.35
C ARG A 53 7.40 -25.19 -16.68
N PRO A 54 6.91 -26.28 -16.06
CA PRO A 54 7.50 -27.61 -16.21
C PRO A 54 7.31 -28.18 -17.62
N ASP A 55 6.23 -27.79 -18.29
CA ASP A 55 5.78 -28.20 -19.62
C ASP A 55 6.38 -27.39 -20.77
N ALA A 56 7.14 -26.33 -20.49
CA ALA A 56 7.69 -25.44 -21.51
C ALA A 56 8.89 -26.05 -22.25
N THR A 57 8.86 -25.95 -23.57
CA THR A 57 9.99 -26.23 -24.48
C THR A 57 11.16 -25.28 -24.24
N MET A 58 12.36 -25.63 -24.72
CA MET A 58 13.55 -24.77 -24.61
C MET A 58 13.35 -23.40 -25.24
N VAL A 59 12.68 -23.34 -26.40
CA VAL A 59 12.36 -22.10 -27.11
C VAL A 59 11.43 -21.22 -26.27
N GLU A 60 10.36 -21.79 -25.72
CA GLU A 60 9.44 -21.06 -24.84
C GLU A 60 10.11 -20.56 -23.57
N ARG A 61 11.06 -21.32 -23.00
CA ARG A 61 11.84 -20.89 -21.83
C ARG A 61 12.72 -19.69 -22.15
N VAL A 62 13.42 -19.70 -23.29
CA VAL A 62 14.25 -18.57 -23.73
C VAL A 62 13.38 -17.32 -23.92
N PHE A 63 12.25 -17.42 -24.63
CA PHE A 63 11.34 -16.28 -24.79
C PHE A 63 10.73 -15.83 -23.45
N SER A 64 10.39 -16.75 -22.56
CA SER A 64 9.88 -16.41 -21.22
C SER A 64 10.92 -15.68 -20.37
N PHE A 65 12.20 -16.07 -20.49
CA PHE A 65 13.31 -15.42 -19.80
C PHE A 65 13.56 -14.00 -20.32
N ILE A 66 13.60 -13.82 -21.64
CA ILE A 66 13.71 -12.49 -22.27
C ILE A 66 12.52 -11.61 -21.85
N GLY A 67 11.29 -12.16 -21.93
CA GLY A 67 10.08 -11.48 -21.51
C GLY A 67 10.08 -11.11 -20.03
N ALA A 68 10.65 -11.94 -19.16
CA ALA A 68 10.82 -11.65 -17.74
C ALA A 68 11.81 -10.51 -17.48
N ILE A 69 12.96 -10.50 -18.17
CA ILE A 69 13.92 -9.38 -18.08
C ILE A 69 13.26 -8.08 -18.54
N PHE A 70 12.58 -8.11 -19.69
CA PHE A 70 11.86 -6.97 -20.19
C PHE A 70 10.79 -6.50 -19.20
N ALA A 71 9.97 -7.42 -18.68
CA ALA A 71 8.91 -7.09 -17.73
C ALA A 71 9.49 -6.45 -16.46
N ILE A 72 10.52 -7.03 -15.86
CA ILE A 72 11.19 -6.48 -14.67
C ILE A 72 11.76 -5.10 -14.97
N GLY A 73 12.47 -4.93 -16.08
CA GLY A 73 13.04 -3.63 -16.47
C GLY A 73 11.98 -2.55 -16.71
N PHE A 74 10.97 -2.86 -17.52
CA PHE A 74 9.87 -1.96 -17.83
C PHE A 74 9.10 -1.57 -16.56
N PHE A 75 8.71 -2.55 -15.74
CA PHE A 75 8.00 -2.27 -14.50
C PHE A 75 8.87 -1.48 -13.53
N SER A 76 10.17 -1.77 -13.41
CA SER A 76 11.07 -1.01 -12.55
C SER A 76 11.11 0.48 -12.92
N ILE A 77 11.19 0.79 -14.21
CA ILE A 77 11.18 2.18 -14.69
C ILE A 77 9.80 2.80 -14.49
N HIS A 78 8.75 2.18 -15.02
CA HIS A 78 7.40 2.74 -15.00
C HIS A 78 6.87 2.87 -13.57
N PHE A 79 6.79 1.77 -12.84
CA PHE A 79 6.28 1.71 -11.48
C PHE A 79 7.17 2.45 -10.48
N GLY A 80 8.50 2.36 -10.65
CA GLY A 80 9.46 3.10 -9.85
C GLY A 80 9.33 4.62 -10.05
N LEU A 81 9.17 5.09 -11.28
CA LEU A 81 8.93 6.51 -11.57
C LEU A 81 7.61 7.00 -10.96
N PHE A 82 6.54 6.20 -11.04
CA PHE A 82 5.29 6.50 -10.35
C PHE A 82 5.50 6.63 -8.84
N HIS A 83 6.20 5.71 -8.20
CA HIS A 83 6.49 5.78 -6.77
C HIS A 83 7.38 6.96 -6.39
N TYR A 84 8.33 7.33 -7.26
CA TYR A 84 9.13 8.53 -7.11
C TYR A 84 8.28 9.79 -7.09
N VAL A 85 7.42 9.98 -8.10
CA VAL A 85 6.54 11.17 -8.21
C VAL A 85 5.60 11.22 -7.01
N TYR A 86 5.02 10.09 -6.62
CA TYR A 86 4.16 10.02 -5.45
C TYR A 86 4.89 10.34 -4.14
N ALA A 87 6.09 9.81 -3.95
CA ALA A 87 6.89 10.13 -2.77
C ALA A 87 7.24 11.62 -2.71
N ALA A 88 7.51 12.26 -3.86
CA ALA A 88 7.73 13.71 -3.92
C ALA A 88 6.47 14.51 -3.55
N ILE A 89 5.29 14.07 -4.01
CA ILE A 89 4.01 14.67 -3.61
C ILE A 89 3.75 14.47 -2.12
N LEU A 90 3.99 13.28 -1.59
CA LEU A 90 3.86 12.99 -0.16
C LEU A 90 4.82 13.83 0.68
N ASP A 91 6.08 14.00 0.25
CA ASP A 91 7.05 14.87 0.94
C ASP A 91 6.59 16.32 0.98
N LEU A 92 5.90 16.78 -0.07
CA LEU A 92 5.33 18.12 -0.13
C LEU A 92 4.14 18.28 0.83
N LEU A 93 3.28 17.27 0.96
CA LEU A 93 2.06 17.31 1.77
C LEU A 93 2.30 16.99 3.25
N MET A 94 3.15 16.00 3.52
CA MET A 94 3.34 15.33 4.81
C MET A 94 4.77 14.74 4.87
N PRO A 95 5.78 15.59 5.09
CA PRO A 95 7.18 15.18 5.00
C PRO A 95 7.50 14.06 6.00
N LEU A 96 8.31 13.09 5.55
CA LEU A 96 8.80 12.00 6.40
C LEU A 96 9.85 12.49 7.41
N MET A 97 10.56 13.56 7.05
CA MET A 97 11.57 14.23 7.84
C MET A 97 11.20 15.71 8.02
N ASP A 98 11.28 16.22 9.24
CA ASP A 98 11.12 17.65 9.47
C ASP A 98 12.31 18.38 8.83
N HIS A 99 12.03 19.26 7.87
CA HIS A 99 13.06 20.11 7.28
C HIS A 99 13.04 21.47 7.99
N PRO A 100 14.05 21.79 8.82
CA PRO A 100 14.13 23.10 9.45
C PRO A 100 14.12 24.19 8.37
N GLY A 101 13.12 25.07 8.43
CA GLY A 101 12.93 26.18 7.49
C GLY A 101 11.91 25.95 6.36
N ARG A 102 11.23 24.80 6.27
CA ARG A 102 10.09 24.62 5.34
C ARG A 102 8.76 24.96 6.01
N VAL A 103 7.96 25.81 5.37
CA VAL A 103 6.57 26.08 5.76
C VAL A 103 5.67 25.16 4.93
N TYR A 104 5.08 24.16 5.57
CA TYR A 104 4.21 23.20 4.90
C TYR A 104 2.79 23.77 4.82
N MET A 105 2.30 23.92 3.58
CA MET A 105 1.01 24.53 3.18
C MET A 105 0.70 25.92 3.75
N GLY A 106 1.24 26.96 3.10
CA GLY A 106 0.77 28.33 3.33
C GLY A 106 1.58 29.45 2.67
N LYS A 107 2.82 29.18 2.23
CA LYS A 107 3.55 29.99 1.24
C LYS A 107 4.45 29.04 0.45
N LEU A 108 4.28 28.99 -0.87
CA LEU A 108 5.20 28.32 -1.79
C LEU A 108 6.64 28.75 -1.44
N THR A 109 7.37 27.92 -0.72
CA THR A 109 8.77 28.16 -0.39
C THR A 109 9.60 27.29 -1.32
N TRP A 110 9.80 27.83 -2.52
CA TRP A 110 10.92 27.51 -3.42
C TRP A 110 12.23 28.08 -2.82
N SER A 111 12.45 27.93 -1.51
CA SER A 111 13.61 28.49 -0.82
C SER A 111 14.47 27.37 -0.25
N GLY A 112 15.42 26.91 -1.06
CA GLY A 112 16.79 26.55 -0.64
C GLY A 112 17.03 25.35 0.29
N GLY A 113 16.02 24.75 0.93
CA GLY A 113 16.21 23.68 1.91
C GLY A 113 16.08 22.28 1.32
N ARG A 114 17.20 21.75 0.79
CA ARG A 114 17.47 20.38 0.30
C ARG A 114 16.47 19.84 -0.74
N GLN A 115 16.93 19.49 -1.94
CA GLN A 115 16.06 18.84 -2.95
C GLN A 115 15.53 17.49 -2.43
N PHE A 116 14.32 17.10 -2.82
CA PHE A 116 13.74 15.79 -2.50
C PHE A 116 14.72 14.67 -2.89
N SER A 117 15.08 13.83 -1.92
CA SER A 117 16.00 12.72 -2.12
C SER A 117 15.23 11.41 -2.00
N PHE A 118 14.87 10.82 -3.15
CA PHE A 118 14.12 9.57 -3.18
C PHE A 118 14.79 8.44 -2.42
N TRP A 119 16.12 8.30 -2.55
CA TRP A 119 16.87 7.22 -1.93
C TRP A 119 16.93 7.36 -0.40
N GLU A 120 17.04 8.59 0.11
CA GLU A 120 17.01 8.87 1.55
C GLU A 120 15.61 8.59 2.11
N THR A 121 14.57 9.09 1.45
CA THR A 121 13.17 8.83 1.80
C THR A 121 12.86 7.32 1.78
N LEU A 122 13.27 6.62 0.73
CA LEU A 122 13.10 5.17 0.62
C LEU A 122 13.86 4.43 1.72
N GLY A 123 15.10 4.81 2.01
CA GLY A 123 15.90 4.20 3.07
C GLY A 123 15.25 4.35 4.45
N ILE A 124 14.76 5.55 4.77
CA ILE A 124 14.05 5.80 6.03
C ILE A 124 12.73 5.03 6.08
N ALA A 125 11.97 5.06 4.99
CA ALA A 125 10.70 4.33 4.92
C ALA A 125 10.93 2.83 5.10
N LEU A 126 11.96 2.25 4.47
CA LEU A 126 12.34 0.85 4.65
C LEU A 126 12.67 0.57 6.12
N VAL A 127 13.52 1.37 6.76
CA VAL A 127 13.90 1.15 8.17
C VAL A 127 12.68 1.26 9.11
N ARG A 128 11.81 2.26 8.90
CA ARG A 128 10.69 2.54 9.80
C ARG A 128 9.47 1.65 9.55
N TYR A 129 9.16 1.34 8.30
CA TYR A 129 7.87 0.77 7.91
C TYR A 129 7.95 -0.63 7.29
N TRP A 130 9.14 -1.25 7.19
CA TRP A 130 9.26 -2.62 6.67
C TRP A 130 8.37 -3.65 7.39
N PRO A 131 8.10 -3.60 8.71
CA PRO A 131 7.27 -4.64 9.33
C PRO A 131 5.84 -4.58 8.80
N VAL A 132 5.29 -3.38 8.57
CA VAL A 132 3.94 -3.22 8.01
C VAL A 132 3.91 -3.59 6.54
N ALA A 133 4.93 -3.23 5.78
CA ALA A 133 5.04 -3.66 4.40
C ALA A 133 5.10 -5.19 4.27
N LEU A 134 5.83 -5.86 5.17
CA LEU A 134 5.87 -7.32 5.24
C LEU A 134 4.50 -7.92 5.63
N LEU A 135 3.84 -7.36 6.64
CA LEU A 135 2.51 -7.82 7.05
C LEU A 135 1.48 -7.66 5.92
N ASN A 136 1.56 -6.56 5.16
CA ASN A 136 0.72 -6.34 3.98
C ASN A 136 1.05 -7.33 2.85
N VAL A 137 2.32 -7.67 2.63
CA VAL A 137 2.70 -8.76 1.70
C VAL A 137 2.10 -10.10 2.14
N ILE A 138 2.13 -10.43 3.43
CA ILE A 138 1.53 -11.66 3.97
C ILE A 138 0.01 -11.66 3.77
N ARG A 139 -0.65 -10.53 4.02
CA ARG A 139 -2.08 -10.37 3.79
C ARG A 139 -2.43 -10.53 2.31
N ASP A 140 -1.70 -9.85 1.44
CA ASP A 140 -1.94 -9.80 -0.01
C ASP A 140 -1.24 -10.93 -0.77
N ARG A 141 -0.71 -11.93 -0.06
CA ARG A 141 0.00 -13.09 -0.64
C ARG A 141 -0.80 -13.77 -1.75
N ARG A 142 -2.13 -13.79 -1.65
CA ARG A 142 -2.99 -14.35 -2.70
C ARG A 142 -2.88 -13.55 -3.98
N ILE A 143 -2.90 -12.22 -3.91
CA ILE A 143 -2.74 -11.33 -5.07
C ILE A 143 -1.36 -11.52 -5.69
N VAL A 144 -0.31 -11.52 -4.85
CA VAL A 144 1.08 -11.75 -5.29
C VAL A 144 1.22 -13.10 -6.00
N LEU A 145 0.66 -14.16 -5.41
CA LEU A 145 0.73 -15.51 -5.95
C LEU A 145 -0.22 -15.70 -7.13
N SER A 146 -1.37 -15.02 -7.18
CA SER A 146 -2.37 -15.15 -8.23
C SER A 146 -2.22 -14.11 -9.34
N ALA A 147 -1.10 -13.39 -9.40
CA ALA A 147 -0.81 -12.41 -10.43
C ALA A 147 -0.68 -13.08 -11.82
N SER A 148 -1.81 -13.54 -12.35
CA SER A 148 -2.05 -13.66 -13.79
C SER A 148 -2.21 -12.24 -14.33
N VAL A 149 -1.72 -12.02 -15.55
CA VAL A 149 -1.99 -10.77 -16.30
C VAL A 149 -3.48 -10.49 -16.20
N MET A 150 -3.85 -9.36 -15.59
CA MET A 150 -5.25 -9.00 -15.40
C MET A 150 -5.96 -9.02 -16.75
N THR A 151 -6.92 -9.93 -16.91
CA THR A 151 -7.94 -9.87 -17.95
C THR A 151 -9.16 -9.15 -17.40
N GLU A 152 -9.53 -8.07 -18.10
CA GLU A 152 -10.77 -7.28 -18.04
C GLU A 152 -10.98 -6.23 -16.94
N LYS A 153 -10.98 -4.95 -17.35
CA LYS A 153 -12.14 -4.09 -17.68
C LYS A 153 -11.55 -2.68 -17.86
N GLU A 154 -11.77 -2.03 -18.99
CA GLU A 154 -10.97 -0.88 -19.52
C GLU A 154 -10.78 0.32 -18.56
N TRP A 155 -11.51 0.40 -17.45
CA TRP A 155 -11.47 1.52 -16.49
C TRP A 155 -11.15 1.12 -15.04
N GLY A 156 -11.10 -0.17 -14.72
CA GLY A 156 -10.92 -0.65 -13.34
C GLY A 156 -9.64 -0.13 -12.67
N PRO A 157 -8.46 -0.27 -13.31
CA PRO A 157 -7.20 0.25 -12.77
C PRO A 157 -7.20 1.77 -12.60
N TYR A 158 -7.81 2.51 -13.53
CA TYR A 158 -7.86 3.96 -13.49
C TYR A 158 -8.68 4.47 -12.30
N LEU A 159 -9.88 3.91 -12.08
CA LEU A 159 -10.70 4.28 -10.91
C LEU A 159 -10.01 3.94 -9.59
N ALA A 160 -9.23 2.85 -9.53
CA ALA A 160 -8.46 2.50 -8.34
C ALA A 160 -7.38 3.56 -8.03
N ILE A 161 -6.66 4.01 -9.07
CA ILE A 161 -5.66 5.08 -8.96
C ILE A 161 -6.32 6.39 -8.51
N VAL A 162 -7.44 6.78 -9.12
CA VAL A 162 -8.17 8.01 -8.76
C VAL A 162 -8.62 7.95 -7.30
N LYS A 163 -9.18 6.82 -6.85
CA LYS A 163 -9.55 6.63 -5.44
C LYS A 163 -8.35 6.78 -4.50
N LEU A 164 -7.20 6.23 -4.87
CA LEU A 164 -5.97 6.37 -4.09
C LEU A 164 -5.52 7.84 -3.99
N HIS A 165 -5.60 8.61 -5.08
CA HIS A 165 -5.29 10.04 -5.04
C HIS A 165 -6.22 10.81 -4.12
N PHE A 166 -7.54 10.60 -4.20
CA PHE A 166 -8.49 11.25 -3.30
C PHE A 166 -8.27 10.87 -1.84
N LEU A 167 -7.91 9.61 -1.57
CA LEU A 167 -7.55 9.18 -0.23
C LEU A 167 -6.31 9.92 0.28
N VAL A 168 -5.23 9.97 -0.51
CA VAL A 168 -3.99 10.67 -0.15
C VAL A 168 -4.22 12.17 0.04
N LEU A 169 -4.99 12.81 -0.85
CA LEU A 169 -5.34 14.22 -0.74
C LEU A 169 -6.21 14.51 0.49
N GLY A 170 -7.21 13.66 0.75
CA GLY A 170 -8.06 13.77 1.94
C GLY A 170 -7.25 13.64 3.23
N LEU A 171 -6.32 12.67 3.29
CA LEU A 171 -5.44 12.51 4.44
C LEU A 171 -4.41 13.64 4.55
N GLY A 172 -3.93 14.17 3.43
CA GLY A 172 -3.09 15.38 3.39
C GLY A 172 -3.80 16.61 3.92
N ALA A 173 -5.08 16.79 3.58
CA ALA A 173 -5.91 17.84 4.14
C ALA A 173 -6.11 17.66 5.66
N CYS A 174 -6.39 16.44 6.12
CA CYS A 174 -6.46 16.14 7.56
C CYS A 174 -5.16 16.48 8.28
N TYR A 175 -4.01 16.08 7.71
CA TYR A 175 -2.69 16.42 8.25
C TYR A 175 -2.48 17.93 8.32
N GLY A 176 -2.80 18.66 7.25
CA GLY A 176 -2.70 20.13 7.22
C GLY A 176 -3.61 20.85 8.22
N LEU A 177 -4.72 20.23 8.63
CA LEU A 177 -5.61 20.72 9.69
C LEU A 177 -5.13 20.36 11.10
N GLY A 178 -3.95 19.75 11.24
CA GLY A 178 -3.42 19.30 12.53
C GLY A 178 -4.11 18.05 13.09
N LEU A 179 -4.80 17.28 12.24
CA LEU A 179 -5.43 16.01 12.63
C LEU A 179 -4.43 14.84 12.51
N ASP A 180 -3.19 15.03 12.97
CA ASP A 180 -2.14 14.02 12.96
C ASP A 180 -2.06 13.28 14.30
N SER A 181 -3.03 12.41 14.54
CA SER A 181 -3.11 11.70 15.82
C SER A 181 -3.29 10.20 15.62
N PHE A 182 -2.85 9.42 16.62
CA PHE A 182 -3.06 7.98 16.61
C PHE A 182 -4.54 7.58 16.46
N PRO A 183 -5.53 8.27 17.06
CA PRO A 183 -6.95 7.98 16.79
C PRO A 183 -7.35 8.15 15.33
N VAL A 184 -6.83 9.17 14.64
CA VAL A 184 -7.09 9.39 13.20
C VAL A 184 -6.43 8.28 12.38
N TYR A 185 -5.17 7.94 12.69
CA TYR A 185 -4.49 6.77 12.13
C TYR A 185 -5.35 5.50 12.27
N ALA A 186 -5.80 5.20 13.49
CA ALA A 186 -6.52 3.97 13.79
C ALA A 186 -7.89 3.93 13.10
N ALA A 187 -8.60 5.06 13.03
CA ALA A 187 -9.87 5.16 12.34
C ALA A 187 -9.72 4.91 10.83
N VAL A 188 -8.76 5.60 10.18
CA VAL A 188 -8.49 5.44 8.75
C VAL A 188 -8.02 4.01 8.45
N TYR A 189 -7.08 3.48 9.24
CA TYR A 189 -6.60 2.11 9.09
C TYR A 189 -7.75 1.10 9.25
N THR A 190 -8.63 1.30 10.22
CA THR A 190 -9.81 0.47 10.42
C THR A 190 -10.73 0.50 9.20
N ILE A 191 -11.03 1.67 8.65
CA ILE A 191 -11.89 1.79 7.46
C ILE A 191 -11.28 1.06 6.27
N LEU A 192 -9.97 1.19 6.05
CA LEU A 192 -9.30 0.65 4.87
C LEU A 192 -9.01 -0.86 4.96
N PHE A 193 -8.74 -1.38 6.16
CA PHE A 193 -8.10 -2.70 6.31
C PHE A 193 -8.81 -3.66 7.25
N SER A 194 -9.91 -3.25 7.86
CA SER A 194 -10.74 -4.14 8.67
C SER A 194 -11.22 -5.36 7.85
N PRO A 195 -11.13 -6.59 8.41
CA PRO A 195 -11.63 -7.77 7.75
C PRO A 195 -13.15 -7.65 7.50
N ALA A 196 -13.63 -7.90 6.28
CA ALA A 196 -15.06 -7.79 5.95
C ALA A 196 -15.96 -8.71 6.80
N LYS A 197 -15.41 -9.80 7.35
CA LYS A 197 -16.11 -10.66 8.31
C LYS A 197 -16.26 -10.03 9.69
N LEU A 198 -15.31 -9.17 10.11
CA LEU A 198 -15.39 -8.44 11.37
C LEU A 198 -16.59 -7.49 11.34
N TRP A 199 -16.76 -6.72 10.26
CA TRP A 199 -17.95 -5.89 10.07
C TRP A 199 -19.23 -6.70 10.03
N ARG A 200 -19.22 -7.85 9.34
CA ARG A 200 -20.37 -8.75 9.35
C ARG A 200 -20.69 -9.27 10.74
N MET A 201 -19.70 -9.58 11.59
CA MET A 201 -19.96 -10.03 12.96
C MET A 201 -20.56 -8.91 13.83
N ILE A 202 -20.04 -7.69 13.70
CA ILE A 202 -20.50 -6.53 14.46
C ILE A 202 -21.91 -6.09 14.02
N PHE A 203 -22.16 -6.09 12.71
CA PHE A 203 -23.44 -5.65 12.13
C PHE A 203 -24.39 -6.79 11.78
N ARG A 204 -24.10 -8.05 12.15
CA ARG A 204 -25.10 -9.13 12.09
C ARG A 204 -26.12 -8.86 13.17
N ARG A 205 -27.10 -8.01 12.84
CA ARG A 205 -28.37 -7.92 13.56
C ARG A 205 -28.83 -9.36 13.79
N LYS A 206 -28.99 -9.73 15.05
CA LYS A 206 -29.63 -10.96 15.48
C LYS A 206 -31.03 -10.93 14.84
N SER A 207 -31.19 -11.58 13.69
CA SER A 207 -32.53 -11.92 13.20
C SER A 207 -33.03 -12.96 14.19
N GLU A 208 -33.66 -12.51 15.26
CA GLU A 208 -34.36 -13.40 16.16
C GLU A 208 -35.45 -14.12 15.37
N PRO A 209 -35.59 -15.44 15.55
CA PRO A 209 -36.67 -16.18 14.93
C PRO A 209 -37.97 -15.76 15.60
N SER A 210 -38.79 -14.95 14.93
CA SER A 210 -40.17 -14.77 15.34
C SER A 210 -40.94 -16.04 15.01
N GLU A 211 -41.13 -16.83 16.06
CA GLU A 211 -42.36 -17.56 16.39
C GLU A 211 -42.90 -18.58 15.37
N SER A 212 -42.72 -19.84 15.76
CA SER A 212 -43.86 -20.75 15.88
C SER A 212 -45.01 -20.09 16.66
N ALA A 213 -46.12 -19.80 16.01
CA ALA A 213 -47.44 -19.67 16.65
C ALA A 213 -48.55 -19.78 15.60
N GLY A 214 -49.32 -20.87 15.65
CA GLY A 214 -50.59 -21.05 14.92
C GLY A 214 -50.61 -22.25 14.00
#